data_AF-A0A955HW80-F1
#
_entry.id   AF-A0A955HW80-F1
#
_cell.length_a   1.000
_cell.length_b   1.000
_cell.length_c   1.000
_cell.angle_alpha   90.00
_cell.angle_beta   90.00
_cell.angle_gamma   90.00
#
_symmetry.space_group_name_H-M   'P 1'
#
loop_
_entity.id
_entity.type
_entity.pdbx_description
1 polymer ?
#
loop_
_entity_poly.entity_id
_entity_poly.type
_entity_poly.pdbx_seq_one_letter_code
_entity_poly.pdbx_strand_id
1 'polypeptide(L)'
;MWNIRDRIRLITISLCLLLSVGVVFAHPALVAADTLNITSSSDWEAGTLVNANTTAKEGTVQLRPDGSWGARSWRTPNLPLYIGSALASDGSDIYAARGLGDVLFWKYTPTTDTWTSLANMPRGVYYGAELEVLGDYVYALFGGYQTAFARYSISNDTWEMLENVP
;
A
#
# COMPACT_ATOMS: atom_id res chain seq x y z
N MET A 1 63.77 -48.32 -46.49
CA MET A 1 62.35 -48.39 -46.07
C MET A 1 62.29 -48.15 -44.57
N TRP A 2 61.61 -47.10 -44.12
CA TRP A 2 61.45 -46.80 -42.69
C TRP A 2 60.60 -47.87 -41.98
N ASN A 3 61.05 -48.36 -40.82
CA ASN A 3 60.40 -49.42 -40.05
C ASN A 3 59.10 -48.92 -39.39
N ILE A 4 58.06 -49.75 -39.37
CA ILE A 4 56.71 -49.41 -38.87
C ILE A 4 56.76 -48.94 -37.40
N ARG A 5 57.68 -49.49 -36.60
CA ARG A 5 57.90 -49.08 -35.21
C ARG A 5 58.29 -47.61 -35.06
N ASP A 6 59.09 -47.07 -35.99
CA ASP A 6 59.57 -45.69 -35.90
C ASP A 6 58.48 -44.70 -36.35
N ARG A 7 57.61 -45.11 -37.29
CA ARG A 7 56.42 -44.33 -37.67
C ARG A 7 55.42 -44.20 -36.53
N ILE A 8 55.17 -45.29 -35.79
CA ILE A 8 54.25 -45.26 -34.64
C ILE A 8 54.80 -44.37 -33.53
N ARG A 9 56.10 -44.46 -33.21
CA ARG A 9 56.74 -43.60 -32.19
C ARG A 9 56.67 -42.11 -32.53
N LEU A 10 56.89 -41.74 -33.79
CA LEU A 10 56.77 -40.34 -34.22
C LEU A 10 55.33 -39.83 -34.09
N ILE A 11 54.34 -40.64 -34.46
CA ILE A 11 52.92 -40.29 -34.36
C ILE A 11 52.51 -40.12 -32.90
N THR A 12 52.94 -41.00 -31.99
CA THR A 12 52.61 -40.88 -30.56
C THR A 12 53.25 -39.64 -29.93
N ILE A 13 54.49 -39.30 -30.30
CA ILE A 13 55.18 -38.09 -29.80
C ILE A 13 54.50 -36.82 -30.33
N SER A 14 54.15 -36.76 -31.62
CA SER A 14 53.38 -35.63 -32.17
C SER A 14 51.99 -35.51 -31.56
N LEU A 15 51.31 -36.63 -31.29
CA LEU A 15 49.99 -36.63 -30.66
C LEU A 15 50.07 -36.16 -29.20
N CYS A 16 51.06 -36.60 -28.43
CA CYS A 16 51.28 -36.12 -27.06
C CYS A 16 51.68 -34.64 -27.01
N LEU A 17 52.51 -34.16 -27.94
CA LEU A 17 52.85 -32.73 -28.05
C LEU A 17 51.60 -31.90 -28.37
N LEU A 18 50.78 -32.31 -29.34
CA LEU A 18 49.54 -31.61 -29.67
C LEU A 18 48.52 -31.62 -28.51
N LEU A 19 48.40 -32.73 -27.78
CA LEU A 19 47.52 -32.80 -26.61
C LEU A 19 48.01 -31.89 -25.48
N SER A 20 49.34 -31.87 -25.24
CA SER A 20 49.94 -31.05 -24.19
C SER A 20 49.80 -29.55 -24.47
N VAL A 21 49.93 -29.15 -25.74
CA VAL A 21 49.72 -27.76 -26.18
C VAL A 21 48.25 -27.35 -26.02
N GLY A 22 47.29 -28.21 -26.35
CA GLY A 22 45.86 -27.90 -26.21
C GLY A 22 45.40 -27.62 -24.77
N VAL A 23 45.98 -28.30 -23.78
CA VAL A 23 45.66 -28.08 -22.35
C VAL A 23 46.27 -26.78 -21.83
N VAL A 24 47.40 -26.32 -22.39
CA VAL A 24 48.03 -25.04 -22.04
C VAL A 24 47.24 -23.83 -22.59
N PHE A 25 46.31 -24.03 -23.52
CA PHE A 25 45.49 -22.93 -24.08
C PHE A 25 44.02 -22.95 -23.66
N ALA A 26 43.56 -23.97 -22.94
CA ALA A 26 42.19 -24.05 -22.41
C ALA A 26 42.12 -23.50 -20.98
N HIS A 27 42.42 -22.22 -20.80
CA HIS A 27 42.14 -21.53 -19.54
C HIS A 27 40.72 -20.97 -19.61
N PRO A 28 39.88 -21.13 -18.57
CA PRO A 28 38.62 -20.40 -18.50
C PRO A 28 38.95 -18.90 -18.59
N ALA A 29 38.25 -18.17 -19.47
CA ALA A 29 38.39 -16.73 -19.53
C ALA A 29 38.11 -16.17 -18.13
N LEU A 30 39.04 -15.40 -17.57
CA LEU A 30 38.79 -14.66 -16.35
C LEU A 30 37.65 -13.68 -16.64
N VAL A 31 36.43 -14.00 -16.20
CA VAL A 31 35.34 -13.04 -16.20
C VAL A 31 35.61 -12.13 -15.00
N ALA A 32 36.14 -10.95 -15.26
CA ALA A 32 36.21 -9.91 -14.25
C ALA A 32 34.77 -9.53 -13.87
N ALA A 33 34.53 -9.23 -12.59
CA ALA A 33 33.27 -8.64 -12.19
C ALA A 33 33.11 -7.30 -12.91
N ASP A 34 32.05 -7.17 -13.70
CA ASP A 34 31.75 -5.91 -14.38
C ASP A 34 31.26 -4.91 -13.33
N THR A 35 31.77 -3.69 -13.38
CA THR A 35 31.41 -2.65 -12.41
C THR A 35 30.32 -1.78 -13.01
N LEU A 36 29.11 -1.87 -12.47
CA LEU A 36 28.01 -0.99 -12.85
C LEU A 36 28.09 0.31 -12.05
N ASN A 37 28.48 1.40 -12.72
CA ASN A 37 28.49 2.73 -12.12
C ASN A 37 27.12 3.39 -12.28
N ILE A 38 26.43 3.62 -11.17
CA ILE A 38 25.16 4.35 -11.12
C ILE A 38 25.43 5.70 -10.50
N THR A 39 25.46 6.76 -11.31
CA THR A 39 25.94 8.09 -10.87
C THR A 39 25.00 9.24 -11.20
N SER A 40 23.99 9.00 -12.03
CA SER A 40 23.01 10.00 -12.46
C SER A 40 21.58 9.51 -12.27
N SER A 41 20.61 10.41 -12.14
CA SER A 41 19.18 10.05 -12.05
C SER A 41 18.69 9.21 -13.24
N SER A 42 19.25 9.43 -14.43
CA SER A 42 18.97 8.62 -15.63
C SER A 42 19.44 7.17 -15.52
N ASP A 43 20.54 6.91 -14.81
CA ASP A 43 21.02 5.53 -14.58
C ASP A 43 20.06 4.76 -13.64
N TRP A 44 19.46 5.48 -12.68
CA TRP A 44 18.47 4.92 -11.76
C TRP A 44 17.11 4.66 -12.45
N GLU A 45 16.72 5.52 -13.40
CA GLU A 45 15.49 5.38 -14.20
C GLU A 45 15.54 4.21 -15.20
N ALA A 46 16.74 3.77 -15.58
CA ALA A 46 16.91 2.57 -16.41
C ALA A 46 16.54 1.26 -15.67
N GLY A 47 16.38 1.32 -14.34
CA GLY A 47 15.95 0.21 -13.49
C GLY A 47 14.43 0.06 -13.36
N THR A 48 13.99 -0.94 -12.60
CA THR A 48 12.56 -1.10 -12.25
C THR A 48 12.23 -0.30 -10.99
N LEU A 49 11.31 0.65 -11.11
CA LEU A 49 10.81 1.45 -9.99
C LEU A 49 9.42 0.97 -9.58
N VAL A 50 9.28 0.47 -8.34
CA VAL A 50 7.98 0.14 -7.74
C VAL A 50 7.77 1.07 -6.55
N ASN A 51 6.73 1.92 -6.63
CA ASN A 51 6.36 2.90 -5.60
C ASN A 51 7.49 3.88 -5.17
N ALA A 52 8.51 4.06 -6.02
CA ALA A 52 9.66 4.91 -5.75
C ALA A 52 9.82 6.01 -6.80
N ASN A 53 10.30 7.18 -6.37
CA ASN A 53 10.66 8.33 -7.19
C ASN A 53 12.13 8.69 -6.98
N THR A 54 12.85 8.88 -8.08
CA THR A 54 14.26 9.31 -8.10
C THR A 54 14.43 10.74 -8.64
N THR A 55 13.32 11.41 -9.01
CA THR A 55 13.36 12.72 -9.70
C THR A 55 13.14 13.93 -8.79
N ALA A 56 12.77 13.72 -7.51
CA ALA A 56 12.50 14.83 -6.59
C ALA A 56 13.75 15.64 -6.22
N LYS A 57 14.91 14.97 -6.13
CA LYS A 57 16.23 15.57 -5.94
C LYS A 57 17.30 14.58 -6.38
N GLU A 58 18.30 15.04 -7.11
CA GLU A 58 19.44 14.22 -7.55
C GLU A 58 20.10 13.52 -6.35
N GLY A 59 20.35 12.21 -6.50
CA GLY A 59 20.92 11.37 -5.44
C GLY A 59 19.94 10.92 -4.34
N THR A 60 18.63 11.05 -4.53
CA THR A 60 17.63 10.58 -3.55
C THR A 60 16.66 9.57 -4.14
N VAL A 61 16.27 8.58 -3.32
CA VAL A 61 15.15 7.68 -3.57
C VAL A 61 14.06 8.03 -2.56
N GLN A 62 12.87 8.38 -3.05
CA GLN A 62 11.72 8.70 -2.22
C GLN A 62 10.60 7.71 -2.50
N LEU A 63 9.90 7.22 -1.48
CA LEU A 63 8.63 6.55 -1.69
C LEU A 63 7.63 7.62 -2.17
N ARG A 64 6.93 7.39 -3.28
CA ARG A 64 5.74 8.20 -3.57
C ARG A 64 4.65 7.71 -2.62
N PRO A 65 4.05 8.56 -1.78
CA PRO A 65 2.68 8.29 -1.39
C PRO A 65 1.88 8.21 -2.69
N ASP A 66 1.11 7.14 -2.86
CA ASP A 66 0.14 6.99 -3.93
C ASP A 66 -0.98 8.05 -3.89
N GLY A 67 -1.02 8.86 -2.83
CA GLY A 67 -1.95 9.97 -2.65
C GLY A 67 -1.28 11.35 -2.56
N SER A 68 -1.95 12.36 -3.11
CA SER A 68 -1.73 13.75 -2.73
C SER A 68 -2.57 14.09 -1.51
N TRP A 69 -1.96 14.70 -0.50
CA TRP A 69 -2.69 15.32 0.60
C TRP A 69 -3.26 16.65 0.11
N GLY A 70 -4.57 16.71 -0.10
CA GLY A 70 -5.29 17.92 -0.45
C GLY A 70 -6.68 17.89 0.18
N ALA A 71 -7.21 19.06 0.54
CA ALA A 71 -8.60 19.17 1.00
C ALA A 71 -9.52 18.70 -0.13
N ARG A 72 -10.22 17.58 0.08
CA ARG A 72 -11.10 16.99 -0.94
C ARG A 72 -12.43 17.71 -1.07
N SER A 73 -12.95 18.31 0.01
CA SER A 73 -14.24 19.00 0.00
C SER A 73 -14.20 20.41 0.58
N TRP A 74 -14.81 21.36 -0.14
CA TRP A 74 -15.12 22.71 0.35
C TRP A 74 -16.60 22.88 0.76
N ARG A 75 -17.40 21.81 0.69
CA ARG A 75 -18.82 21.81 1.09
C ARG A 75 -19.03 20.87 2.27
N THR A 76 -18.48 21.23 3.43
CA THR A 76 -18.84 20.55 4.69
C THR A 76 -20.34 20.65 4.94
N PRO A 77 -20.93 19.78 5.79
CA PRO A 77 -22.19 20.13 6.45
C PRO A 77 -22.04 21.54 7.04
N ASN A 78 -23.12 22.32 7.10
CA ASN A 78 -23.09 23.72 7.57
C ASN A 78 -22.55 23.87 9.02
N LEU A 79 -22.34 22.76 9.70
CA LEU A 79 -21.91 22.66 11.09
C LEU A 79 -20.63 21.80 11.17
N PRO A 80 -19.61 22.23 11.94
CA PRO A 80 -18.37 21.47 12.09
C PRO A 80 -18.57 20.22 12.95
N LEU A 81 -17.63 19.28 12.88
CA LEU A 81 -17.47 18.23 13.88
C LEU A 81 -16.97 18.84 15.19
N TYR A 82 -17.36 18.25 16.31
CA TYR A 82 -16.98 18.68 17.65
C TYR A 82 -16.30 17.55 18.44
N ILE A 83 -15.87 17.89 19.66
CA ILE A 83 -15.37 16.92 20.64
C ILE A 83 -16.40 15.80 20.86
N GLY A 84 -15.92 14.55 20.87
CA GLY A 84 -16.79 13.37 20.94
C GLY A 84 -17.48 13.03 19.62
N SER A 85 -17.00 13.54 18.49
CA SER A 85 -17.36 13.01 17.17
C SER A 85 -16.80 11.61 16.99
N ALA A 86 -17.50 10.81 16.20
CA ALA A 86 -17.11 9.46 15.83
C ALA A 86 -17.35 9.27 14.34
N LEU A 87 -16.47 8.50 13.69
CA LEU A 87 -16.55 8.22 12.25
C LEU A 87 -16.35 6.74 11.99
N ALA A 88 -17.01 6.24 10.94
CA ALA A 88 -16.81 4.90 10.42
C ALA A 88 -16.88 4.92 8.89
N SER A 89 -16.36 3.89 8.22
CA SER A 89 -16.47 3.76 6.77
C SER A 89 -16.87 2.34 6.39
N ASP A 90 -17.74 2.23 5.38
CA ASP A 90 -18.08 0.96 4.73
C ASP A 90 -17.13 0.63 3.55
N GLY A 91 -16.06 1.41 3.39
CA GLY A 91 -15.11 1.32 2.28
C GLY A 91 -15.50 2.15 1.05
N SER A 92 -16.75 2.59 0.94
CA SER A 92 -17.24 3.47 -0.13
C SER A 92 -17.56 4.87 0.38
N ASP A 93 -18.34 4.94 1.45
CA ASP A 93 -18.78 6.16 2.11
C ASP A 93 -18.16 6.30 3.51
N ILE A 94 -18.20 7.51 4.07
CA ILE A 94 -17.78 7.80 5.45
C ILE A 94 -19.00 8.31 6.23
N TYR A 95 -19.29 7.69 7.36
CA TYR A 95 -20.35 8.09 8.28
C TYR A 95 -19.75 8.89 9.42
N ALA A 96 -20.43 9.96 9.82
CA ALA A 96 -19.94 10.87 10.85
C ALA A 96 -21.04 11.29 11.83
N ALA A 97 -20.78 11.06 13.11
CA ALA A 97 -21.51 11.65 14.22
C ALA A 97 -20.85 12.97 14.64
N ARG A 98 -21.65 14.01 14.87
CA ARG A 98 -21.15 15.37 15.10
C ARG A 98 -20.40 15.57 16.43
N GLY A 99 -20.84 14.92 17.51
CA GLY A 99 -20.33 15.12 18.88
C GLY A 99 -21.03 16.24 19.66
N LEU A 100 -20.45 16.62 20.82
CA LEU A 100 -20.97 17.63 21.77
C LEU A 100 -22.41 17.38 22.26
N GLY A 101 -22.84 16.13 22.34
CA GLY A 101 -24.20 15.75 22.72
C GLY A 101 -25.25 15.97 21.62
N ASP A 102 -24.83 16.29 20.41
CA ASP A 102 -25.72 16.41 19.26
C ASP A 102 -26.12 15.04 18.71
N VAL A 103 -27.22 15.01 17.96
CA VAL A 103 -27.82 13.82 17.34
C VAL A 103 -27.63 13.80 15.82
N LEU A 104 -27.02 14.83 15.24
CA LEU A 104 -26.81 14.90 13.81
C LEU A 104 -25.85 13.80 13.32
N PHE A 105 -26.29 13.13 12.26
CA PHE A 105 -25.58 12.06 11.59
C PHE A 105 -25.51 12.34 10.09
N TRP A 106 -24.33 12.18 9.53
CA TRP A 106 -24.08 12.47 8.11
C TRP A 106 -23.31 11.35 7.42
N LYS A 107 -23.44 11.34 6.11
CA LYS A 107 -22.63 10.54 5.20
C LYS A 107 -21.84 11.44 4.27
N TYR A 108 -20.56 11.17 4.10
CA TYR A 108 -19.73 11.73 3.05
C TYR A 108 -19.49 10.68 1.98
N THR A 109 -19.77 11.05 0.73
CA THR A 109 -19.52 10.21 -0.44
C THR A 109 -18.32 10.76 -1.22
N PRO A 110 -17.14 10.11 -1.15
CA PRO A 110 -15.91 10.61 -1.77
C PRO A 110 -15.95 10.67 -3.31
N THR A 111 -16.78 9.83 -3.94
CA THR A 111 -16.90 9.78 -5.42
C THR A 111 -17.56 11.02 -5.99
N THR A 112 -18.49 11.64 -5.25
CA THR A 112 -19.22 12.85 -5.64
C THR A 112 -18.77 14.09 -4.87
N ASP A 113 -17.92 13.92 -3.86
CA ASP A 113 -17.49 14.95 -2.92
C ASP A 113 -18.68 15.66 -2.23
N THR A 114 -19.63 14.86 -1.73
CA THR A 114 -20.86 15.39 -1.14
C THR A 114 -21.12 14.85 0.25
N TRP A 115 -21.57 15.73 1.14
CA TRP A 115 -22.17 15.36 2.41
C TRP A 115 -23.69 15.26 2.29
N THR A 116 -24.29 14.27 2.94
CA THR A 116 -25.73 14.03 3.00
C THR A 116 -26.16 13.83 4.46
N SER A 117 -27.24 14.50 4.88
CA SER A 117 -27.86 14.24 6.18
C SER A 117 -28.63 12.94 6.14
N LEU A 118 -28.43 12.14 7.18
CA LEU A 118 -29.13 10.88 7.42
C LEU A 118 -30.13 11.05 8.56
N ALA A 119 -30.86 9.99 8.90
CA ALA A 119 -31.66 9.93 10.10
C ALA A 119 -30.79 10.21 11.34
N ASN A 120 -31.29 11.13 12.18
CA ASN A 120 -30.62 11.51 13.41
C ASN A 120 -30.44 10.32 14.35
N MET A 121 -29.32 10.34 15.07
CA MET A 121 -29.02 9.34 16.09
C MET A 121 -30.09 9.39 17.20
N PRO A 122 -30.43 8.25 17.81
CA PRO A 122 -31.47 8.19 18.83
C PRO A 122 -31.03 8.84 20.15
N ARG A 123 -29.73 9.08 20.33
CA ARG A 123 -29.12 9.73 21.49
C ARG A 123 -27.98 10.63 21.08
N GLY A 124 -27.75 11.66 21.90
CA GLY A 124 -26.64 12.58 21.75
C GLY A 124 -25.30 11.88 21.98
N VAL A 125 -24.30 12.27 21.19
CA VAL A 125 -22.99 11.64 21.15
C VAL A 125 -21.93 12.49 21.86
N TYR A 126 -21.18 11.89 22.78
CA TYR A 126 -20.20 12.58 23.64
C TYR A 126 -18.81 11.95 23.54
N TYR A 127 -17.86 12.42 24.38
CA TYR A 127 -16.54 11.82 24.49
C TYR A 127 -16.61 10.31 24.74
N GLY A 128 -15.76 9.55 24.03
CA GLY A 128 -15.76 8.09 24.07
C GLY A 128 -16.84 7.43 23.22
N ALA A 129 -17.48 8.18 22.32
CA ALA A 129 -18.33 7.61 21.30
C ALA A 129 -17.51 6.94 20.19
N GLU A 130 -18.09 5.90 19.62
CA GLU A 130 -17.48 5.08 18.58
C GLU A 130 -18.57 4.70 17.57
N LEU A 131 -18.19 4.63 16.30
CA LEU A 131 -19.00 4.04 15.23
C LEU A 131 -18.21 2.91 14.59
N GLU A 132 -18.88 1.83 14.24
CA GLU A 132 -18.25 0.72 13.51
C GLU A 132 -19.20 0.17 12.45
N VAL A 133 -18.70 -0.10 11.25
CA VAL A 133 -19.52 -0.68 10.17
C VAL A 133 -19.38 -2.20 10.15
N LEU A 134 -20.51 -2.90 10.09
CA LEU A 134 -20.57 -4.33 9.84
C LEU A 134 -21.76 -4.66 8.92
N GLY A 135 -21.46 -5.01 7.66
CA GLY A 135 -22.48 -5.29 6.66
C GLY A 135 -23.32 -4.05 6.34
N ASP A 136 -24.65 -4.17 6.42
CA ASP A 136 -25.59 -3.05 6.19
C ASP A 136 -25.73 -2.13 7.43
N TYR A 137 -24.98 -2.36 8.50
CA TYR A 137 -25.20 -1.66 9.76
C TYR A 137 -24.00 -0.82 10.18
N VAL A 138 -24.30 0.37 10.69
CA VAL A 138 -23.37 1.19 11.49
C VAL A 138 -23.77 1.05 12.96
N TYR A 139 -22.94 0.39 13.76
CA TYR A 139 -23.13 0.26 15.20
C TYR A 139 -22.59 1.49 15.92
N ALA A 140 -23.27 1.92 16.96
CA ALA A 140 -22.95 3.15 17.68
C ALA A 140 -22.91 2.96 19.19
N LEU A 141 -21.82 3.41 19.78
CA LEU A 141 -21.72 3.76 21.20
C LEU A 141 -21.77 5.27 21.35
N PHE A 142 -22.59 5.76 22.27
CA PHE A 142 -22.87 7.20 22.38
C PHE A 142 -21.89 7.96 23.28
N GLY A 143 -20.98 7.26 23.97
CA GLY A 143 -20.03 7.86 24.91
C GLY A 143 -20.72 8.56 26.09
N GLY A 144 -19.97 9.41 26.80
CA GLY A 144 -20.53 10.27 27.86
C GLY A 144 -21.15 9.51 29.03
N TYR A 145 -20.55 8.39 29.43
CA TYR A 145 -21.03 7.49 30.49
C TYR A 145 -22.39 6.82 30.22
N GLN A 146 -22.83 6.82 28.95
CA GLN A 146 -24.03 6.09 28.55
C GLN A 146 -23.69 4.62 28.30
N THR A 147 -24.58 3.72 28.71
CA THR A 147 -24.55 2.29 28.33
C THR A 147 -25.40 1.97 27.11
N ALA A 148 -25.99 3.00 26.49
CA ALA A 148 -26.83 2.85 25.31
C ALA A 148 -26.01 2.30 24.13
N PHE A 149 -26.64 1.39 23.38
CA PHE A 149 -26.09 0.80 22.16
C PHE A 149 -27.17 0.78 21.09
N ALA A 150 -26.80 1.09 19.85
CA ALA A 150 -27.73 1.11 18.74
C ALA A 150 -27.04 0.70 17.44
N ARG A 151 -27.85 0.40 16.43
CA ARG A 151 -27.37 0.26 15.05
C ARG A 151 -28.23 1.09 14.10
N TYR A 152 -27.60 1.56 13.05
CA TYR A 152 -28.22 2.26 11.93
C TYR A 152 -28.21 1.34 10.72
N SER A 153 -29.35 1.13 10.07
CA SER A 153 -29.43 0.42 8.78
C SER A 153 -29.13 1.39 7.65
N ILE A 154 -28.07 1.12 6.91
CA ILE A 154 -27.62 1.91 5.76
C ILE A 154 -28.67 1.90 4.65
N SER A 155 -29.22 0.72 4.34
CA SER A 155 -30.23 0.54 3.30
C SER A 155 -31.57 1.23 3.61
N ASN A 156 -31.95 1.33 4.89
CA ASN A 156 -33.26 1.84 5.30
C ASN A 156 -33.25 3.25 5.88
N ASP A 157 -32.08 3.82 6.16
CA ASP A 157 -31.93 5.14 6.80
C ASP A 157 -32.69 5.23 8.15
N THR A 158 -32.50 4.20 9.00
CA THR A 158 -33.20 4.10 10.29
C THR A 158 -32.29 3.58 11.39
N TRP A 159 -32.50 4.11 12.60
CA TRP A 159 -31.86 3.63 13.82
C TRP A 159 -32.73 2.64 14.59
N GLU A 160 -32.10 1.64 15.18
CA GLU A 160 -32.68 0.68 16.11
C GLU A 160 -31.86 0.68 17.40
N MET A 161 -32.53 0.88 18.54
CA MET A 161 -31.91 0.70 19.86
C MET A 161 -31.71 -0.79 20.13
N LEU A 162 -30.51 -1.16 20.58
CA LEU A 162 -30.16 -2.53 20.95
C LEU A 162 -30.10 -2.67 22.48
N GLU A 163 -29.81 -3.88 22.95
CA GLU A 163 -29.51 -4.12 24.35
C GLU A 163 -28.28 -3.29 24.77
N ASN A 164 -28.36 -2.67 25.96
CA ASN A 164 -27.29 -1.84 26.49
C ASN A 164 -25.99 -2.64 26.67
N VAL A 165 -24.85 -1.96 26.58
CA VAL A 165 -23.57 -2.57 26.95
C VAL A 165 -23.53 -2.89 28.46
N PRO A 166 -22.80 -3.95 28.88
CA PRO A 166 -22.73 -4.41 30.26
C PRO A 166 -22.26 -3.36 31.28
#